data_AF-A0A4Y2MZA2-F1
#
_entry.id   AF-A0A4Y2MZA2-F1
#
_cell.length_a   1.000
_cell.length_b   1.000
_cell.length_c   1.000
_cell.angle_alpha   90.00
_cell.angle_beta   90.00
_cell.angle_gamma   90.00
#
_symmetry.space_group_name_H-M   'P 1'
#
loop_
_entity.id
_entity.type
_entity.pdbx_description
1 polymer ?
#
loop_
_entity_poly.entity_id
_entity_poly.type
_entity_poly.pdbx_seq_one_letter_code
_entity_poly.pdbx_strand_id
1 'polypeptide(L)'
;MESGKLLHFKNLKQYRDETNATIGTNYFSIALKNMKDGFSERFEQFKTNKSILAFIVNPLNTNTNETNIEPFGTDARSLQMQLLDLETKDLWSGEFTELKSKLVELEVQKCMHIAQHKWTALREIPRVEALIFGAWNSLPECYSEVKKLAYGVLTIFG
;
A
#
# COMPACT_ATOMS: atom_id res chain seq x y z
N MET A 1 2.98 10.29 -26.53
CA MET A 1 2.39 9.43 -27.56
C MET A 1 2.71 10.08 -28.89
N GLU A 2 3.49 9.48 -29.77
CA GLU A 2 3.53 9.97 -31.16
C GLU A 2 2.08 9.86 -31.67
N SER A 3 1.43 11.01 -31.84
CA SER A 3 0.01 11.12 -32.14
C SER A 3 -0.30 10.34 -33.42
N GLY A 4 -1.09 9.28 -33.31
CA GLY A 4 -1.66 8.58 -34.47
C GLY A 4 -1.23 7.12 -34.70
N LYS A 5 -0.18 6.59 -34.04
CA LYS A 5 0.29 5.22 -34.35
C LYS A 5 -0.49 4.08 -33.70
N LEU A 6 -1.35 4.33 -32.71
CA LEU A 6 -2.17 3.34 -31.98
C LEU A 6 -1.44 2.04 -31.58
N LEU A 7 -0.11 2.09 -31.42
CA LEU A 7 0.76 0.91 -31.31
C LEU A 7 0.36 -0.01 -30.16
N HIS A 8 -0.06 0.57 -29.04
CA HIS A 8 -0.43 -0.14 -27.82
C HIS A 8 -1.94 -0.40 -27.70
N PHE A 9 -2.74 0.02 -28.69
CA PHE A 9 -4.21 -0.11 -28.69
C PHE A 9 -4.65 -1.03 -29.84
N LYS A 10 -4.32 -2.32 -29.73
CA LYS A 10 -4.53 -3.33 -30.80
C LYS A 10 -5.95 -3.31 -31.38
N ASN A 11 -6.97 -3.31 -30.51
CA ASN A 11 -8.37 -3.31 -30.94
C ASN A 11 -8.78 -2.01 -31.64
N LEU A 12 -8.28 -0.87 -31.15
CA LEU A 12 -8.58 0.44 -31.74
C LEU A 12 -7.91 0.62 -33.10
N LYS A 13 -6.70 0.07 -33.24
CA LYS A 13 -5.96 -0.01 -34.50
C LYS A 13 -6.71 -0.87 -35.52
N GLN A 14 -7.14 -2.07 -35.12
CA GLN A 14 -7.91 -2.98 -35.96
C GLN A 14 -9.21 -2.32 -36.45
N TYR A 15 -9.98 -1.71 -35.56
CA TYR A 15 -11.22 -1.01 -35.92
C TYR A 15 -10.99 0.07 -36.99
N ARG A 16 -9.94 0.90 -36.84
CA ARG A 16 -9.57 1.92 -37.83
C ARG A 16 -9.23 1.30 -39.18
N ASP A 17 -8.41 0.25 -39.16
CA ASP A 17 -7.91 -0.39 -40.38
C ASP A 17 -9.04 -1.12 -41.14
N GLU A 18 -10.05 -1.64 -40.44
CA GLU A 18 -11.23 -2.32 -41.03
C GLU A 18 -12.30 -1.34 -41.54
N THR A 19 -12.51 -0.21 -40.85
CA THR A 19 -13.65 0.70 -41.11
C THR A 19 -13.25 2.02 -41.78
N ASN A 20 -11.96 2.29 -41.95
CA ASN A 20 -11.41 3.61 -42.34
C ASN A 20 -11.93 4.78 -41.47
N ALA A 21 -12.40 4.50 -40.25
CA ALA A 21 -12.92 5.52 -39.35
C ALA A 21 -11.83 6.51 -38.91
N THR A 22 -12.17 7.80 -38.91
CA THR A 22 -11.28 8.84 -38.36
C THR A 22 -11.34 8.80 -36.83
N ILE A 23 -10.24 8.42 -36.18
CA ILE A 23 -10.14 8.41 -34.72
C ILE A 23 -9.68 9.79 -34.24
N GLY A 24 -10.55 10.49 -33.52
CA GLY A 24 -10.22 11.74 -32.83
C GLY A 24 -9.22 11.52 -31.69
N THR A 25 -7.93 11.57 -32.00
CA THR A 25 -6.84 11.30 -31.03
C THR A 25 -6.65 12.40 -29.99
N ASN A 26 -7.24 13.58 -30.20
CA ASN A 26 -7.11 14.72 -29.29
C ASN A 26 -7.73 14.43 -27.91
N TYR A 27 -8.94 13.85 -27.89
CA TYR A 27 -9.60 13.45 -26.65
C TYR A 27 -8.76 12.43 -25.86
N PHE A 28 -8.29 11.38 -26.53
CA PHE A 28 -7.42 10.37 -25.91
C PHE A 28 -6.12 10.97 -25.38
N SER A 29 -5.53 11.90 -26.11
CA SER A 29 -4.29 12.56 -25.69
C SER A 29 -4.50 13.39 -24.42
N ILE A 30 -5.61 14.14 -24.35
CA ILE A 30 -5.98 14.91 -23.15
C ILE A 30 -6.29 13.97 -21.98
N ALA A 31 -7.10 12.93 -22.20
CA ALA A 31 -7.46 11.97 -21.16
C ALA A 31 -6.23 11.24 -20.59
N LEU A 32 -5.33 10.76 -21.46
CA LEU A 32 -4.09 10.09 -21.05
C LEU A 32 -3.15 11.06 -20.33
N LYS A 33 -3.06 12.30 -20.79
CA LYS A 33 -2.27 13.33 -20.09
C LYS A 33 -2.83 13.56 -18.69
N ASN A 34 -4.13 13.78 -18.55
CA ASN A 34 -4.77 13.99 -17.25
C ASN A 34 -4.63 12.77 -16.33
N MET A 35 -4.77 11.56 -16.87
CA MET A 35 -4.53 10.32 -16.10
C MET A 35 -3.09 10.23 -15.62
N LYS A 36 -2.12 10.52 -16.50
CA LYS A 36 -0.70 10.51 -16.15
C LYS A 36 -0.39 11.56 -15.09
N ASP A 37 -0.83 12.79 -15.30
CA ASP A 37 -0.54 13.92 -14.43
C ASP A 37 -1.21 13.71 -13.05
N GLY A 38 -2.49 13.31 -13.04
CA GLY A 38 -3.21 13.00 -11.80
C GLY A 38 -2.67 11.77 -11.06
N PHE A 39 -2.25 10.72 -11.78
CA PHE A 39 -1.56 9.58 -11.17
C PHE A 39 -0.23 10.01 -10.57
N SER A 40 0.57 10.79 -11.31
CA SER A 40 1.87 11.26 -10.86
C SER A 40 1.75 12.10 -9.60
N GLU A 41 0.82 13.06 -9.57
CA GLU A 41 0.55 13.90 -8.41
C GLU A 41 0.16 13.07 -7.18
N ARG A 42 -0.82 12.16 -7.33
CA ARG A 42 -1.25 11.27 -6.24
C ARG A 42 -0.14 10.33 -5.78
N PHE A 43 0.70 9.85 -6.70
CA PHE A 43 1.83 8.99 -6.38
C PHE A 43 2.92 9.74 -5.61
N GLU A 44 3.18 11.01 -5.93
CA GLU A 44 4.07 11.86 -5.14
C GLU A 44 3.51 12.06 -3.71
N GLN A 45 2.21 12.35 -3.58
CA GLN A 45 1.55 12.44 -2.27
C GLN A 45 1.59 11.10 -1.51
N PHE A 46 1.48 9.97 -2.21
CA PHE A 46 1.64 8.66 -1.59
C PHE A 46 3.06 8.44 -1.06
N LYS A 47 4.08 8.89 -1.78
CA LYS A 47 5.48 8.80 -1.31
C LYS A 47 5.73 9.63 -0.06
N THR A 48 5.06 10.76 0.12
CA THR A 48 5.16 11.54 1.37
C THR A 48 4.54 10.80 2.56
N ASN A 49 3.65 9.84 2.32
CA ASN A 49 3.07 8.96 3.34
C ASN A 49 3.96 7.74 3.65
N LYS A 50 5.19 7.65 3.12
CA LYS A 50 6.07 6.49 3.33
C LYS A 50 6.29 6.17 4.81
N SER A 51 6.48 7.18 5.66
CA SER A 51 6.65 7.00 7.11
C SER A 51 5.38 6.42 7.74
N ILE A 52 4.21 6.97 7.44
CA ILE A 52 2.95 6.49 8.01
C ILE A 52 2.57 5.08 7.50
N LEU A 53 3.00 4.71 6.30
CA LEU A 53 2.86 3.34 5.80
C LEU A 53 3.82 2.37 6.49
N ALA A 54 5.04 2.81 6.79
CA ALA A 54 6.00 2.02 7.56
C ALA A 54 5.48 1.72 8.99
N PHE A 55 4.62 2.59 9.54
CA PHE A 55 4.00 2.38 10.85
C PHE A 55 3.28 1.03 10.96
N ILE A 56 2.60 0.58 9.90
CA ILE A 56 1.82 -0.66 9.90
C ILE A 56 2.67 -1.90 10.17
N VAL A 57 3.91 -1.90 9.70
CA VAL A 57 4.82 -3.05 9.77
C VAL A 57 5.94 -2.86 10.78
N ASN A 58 6.17 -1.62 11.22
CA ASN A 58 7.28 -1.27 12.09
C ASN A 58 6.97 -0.03 12.95
N PRO A 59 5.96 -0.10 13.83
CA PRO A 59 5.46 1.08 14.55
C PRO A 59 6.51 1.70 15.48
N LEU A 60 7.35 0.87 16.10
CA LEU A 60 8.37 1.32 17.07
C LEU A 60 9.54 2.11 16.43
N ASN A 61 9.79 1.92 15.14
CA ASN A 61 10.89 2.60 14.44
C ASN A 61 10.38 3.73 13.52
N THR A 62 9.09 4.01 13.53
CA THR A 62 8.50 5.04 12.67
C THR A 62 8.53 6.38 13.37
N ASN A 63 9.12 7.39 12.73
CA ASN A 63 9.13 8.75 13.26
C ASN A 63 7.72 9.36 13.16
N THR A 64 6.94 9.24 14.23
CA THR A 64 5.57 9.78 14.30
C THR A 64 5.51 11.31 14.39
N ASN A 65 6.64 11.98 14.61
CA ASN A 65 6.70 13.45 14.69
C ASN A 65 6.64 14.11 13.31
N GLU A 66 6.99 13.37 12.26
CA GLU A 66 6.95 13.84 10.87
C GLU A 66 5.69 13.36 10.11
N THR A 67 4.84 12.57 10.75
CA THR A 67 3.62 12.02 10.12
C THR A 67 2.41 12.90 10.39
N ASN A 68 1.68 13.25 9.33
CA ASN A 68 0.37 13.88 9.48
C ASN A 68 -0.67 12.85 9.92
N ILE A 69 -0.95 12.82 11.23
CA ILE A 69 -1.93 11.89 11.84
C ILE A 69 -3.34 12.50 12.00
N GLU A 70 -3.50 13.81 11.76
CA GLU A 70 -4.78 14.53 11.87
C GLU A 70 -5.92 13.86 11.08
N PRO A 71 -5.71 13.38 9.83
CA PRO A 71 -6.78 12.76 9.05
C PRO A 71 -7.39 11.51 9.69
N PHE A 72 -6.69 10.87 10.62
CA PHE A 72 -7.13 9.64 11.29
C PHE A 72 -7.82 9.92 12.64
N GLY A 73 -7.91 11.19 13.04
CA GLY A 73 -8.50 11.59 14.32
C GLY A 73 -7.77 11.02 15.53
N THR A 74 -6.47 10.77 15.39
CA THR A 74 -5.59 10.23 16.45
C THR A 74 -5.07 11.36 17.33
N ASP A 75 -5.16 11.21 18.65
CA ASP A 75 -4.58 12.17 19.59
C ASP A 75 -3.06 12.02 19.66
N ALA A 76 -2.31 13.04 19.24
CA ALA A 76 -0.85 12.99 19.15
C ALA A 76 -0.18 12.71 20.50
N ARG A 77 -0.69 13.31 21.59
CA ARG A 77 -0.11 13.16 22.93
C ARG A 77 -0.30 11.75 23.45
N SER A 78 -1.52 11.22 23.34
CA SER A 78 -1.84 9.86 23.77
C SER A 78 -1.14 8.82 22.91
N LEU A 79 -1.03 9.04 21.59
CA LEU A 79 -0.25 8.19 20.69
C LEU A 79 1.20 8.10 21.14
N GLN A 80 1.86 9.23 21.41
CA GLN A 80 3.25 9.26 21.88
C GLN A 80 3.43 8.50 23.20
N MET A 81 2.53 8.69 24.16
CA MET A 81 2.58 7.97 25.45
C MET A 81 2.39 6.46 25.26
N GLN A 82 1.45 6.05 24.42
CA GLN A 82 1.20 4.63 24.11
C GLN A 82 2.38 3.99 23.38
N LEU A 83 3.03 4.70 22.45
CA LEU A 83 4.21 4.20 21.75
C LEU A 83 5.42 4.03 22.68
N LEU A 84 5.64 4.96 23.61
CA LEU A 84 6.69 4.82 24.62
C LEU A 84 6.45 3.60 25.52
N ASP A 85 5.23 3.40 26.02
CA ASP A 85 4.89 2.21 26.80
C ASP A 85 5.05 0.92 25.98
N LEU A 86 4.64 0.94 24.71
CA LEU A 86 4.78 -0.18 23.79
C LEU A 86 6.26 -0.53 23.52
N GLU A 87 7.12 0.46 23.35
CA GLU A 87 8.57 0.29 23.14
C GLU A 87 9.25 -0.34 24.36
N THR A 88 8.85 0.06 25.57
CA THR A 88 9.42 -0.48 26.80
C THR A 88 9.01 -1.93 27.10
N LYS A 89 8.06 -2.49 26.34
CA LYS A 89 7.57 -3.85 26.53
C LYS A 89 8.20 -4.80 25.52
N ASP A 90 9.17 -5.58 25.99
CA ASP A 90 9.90 -6.58 25.21
C ASP A 90 8.98 -7.57 24.46
N LEU A 91 7.79 -7.84 25.02
CA LEU A 91 6.80 -8.69 24.37
C LEU A 91 6.36 -8.12 23.00
N TRP A 92 6.01 -6.84 22.95
CA TRP A 92 5.45 -6.23 21.75
C TRP A 92 6.51 -5.92 20.69
N SER A 93 7.71 -5.56 21.13
CA SER A 93 8.84 -5.42 20.21
C SER A 93 9.19 -6.75 19.54
N GLY A 94 9.08 -7.87 20.27
CA GLY A 94 9.18 -9.23 19.74
C GLY A 94 8.11 -9.55 18.69
N GLU A 95 6.84 -9.33 19.02
CA GLU A 95 5.69 -9.58 18.12
C GLU A 95 5.80 -8.82 16.79
N PHE A 96 6.13 -7.52 16.82
CA PHE A 96 6.29 -6.73 15.59
C PHE A 96 7.53 -7.12 14.79
N THR A 97 8.61 -7.54 15.47
CA THR A 97 9.80 -8.08 14.78
C THR A 97 9.48 -9.40 14.08
N GLU A 98 8.73 -10.27 14.73
CA GLU A 98 8.26 -11.53 14.15
C GLU A 98 7.32 -11.30 12.96
N LEU A 99 6.34 -10.39 13.10
CA LEU A 99 5.46 -9.98 12.00
C LEU A 99 6.29 -9.54 10.79
N LYS A 100 7.24 -8.63 10.99
CA LYS A 100 8.11 -8.12 9.91
C LYS A 100 8.89 -9.24 9.23
N SER A 101 9.44 -10.18 10.00
CA SER A 101 10.15 -11.35 9.46
C SER A 101 9.23 -12.23 8.60
N LYS A 102 8.03 -12.55 9.09
CA LYS A 102 7.01 -13.33 8.36
C LYS A 102 6.61 -12.65 7.05
N LEU A 103 6.43 -11.33 7.05
CA LEU A 103 6.10 -10.59 5.84
C LEU A 103 7.20 -10.68 4.78
N VAL A 104 8.46 -10.57 5.18
CA VAL A 104 9.61 -10.74 4.27
C VAL A 104 9.68 -12.17 3.74
N GLU A 105 9.50 -13.17 4.60
CA GLU A 105 9.52 -14.57 4.20
C GLU A 105 8.41 -14.89 3.18
N LEU A 106 7.19 -14.40 3.41
CA LEU A 106 6.07 -14.59 2.47
C LEU A 106 6.36 -13.97 1.10
N GLU A 107 6.99 -12.80 1.05
CA GLU A 107 7.33 -12.16 -0.21
C GLU A 107 8.38 -12.98 -0.99
N VAL A 108 9.38 -13.50 -0.28
CA VAL A 108 10.37 -14.41 -0.87
C VAL A 108 9.70 -15.68 -1.41
N GLN A 109 8.80 -16.30 -0.63
CA GLN A 109 8.07 -17.50 -1.06
C GLN A 109 7.18 -17.20 -2.29
N LYS A 110 6.46 -16.08 -2.31
CA LYS A 110 5.67 -15.65 -3.48
C LYS A 110 6.54 -15.55 -4.72
N CYS A 111 7.69 -14.88 -4.61
CA CYS A 111 8.62 -14.73 -5.73
C CYS A 111 9.14 -16.08 -6.23
N MET A 112 9.51 -17.00 -5.32
CA MET A 112 9.95 -18.35 -5.68
C MET A 112 8.84 -19.14 -6.41
N HIS A 113 7.60 -19.08 -5.92
CA HIS A 113 6.49 -19.79 -6.54
C HIS A 113 6.11 -19.23 -7.92
N ILE A 114 6.17 -17.91 -8.11
CA ILE A 114 5.98 -17.28 -9.42
C ILE A 114 7.07 -17.74 -10.40
N ALA A 115 8.35 -17.70 -9.98
CA ALA A 115 9.48 -18.14 -10.80
C ALA A 115 9.39 -19.62 -11.19
N GLN A 116 8.80 -20.46 -10.33
CA GLN A 116 8.59 -21.89 -10.56
C GLN A 116 7.24 -22.22 -11.22
N HIS A 117 6.43 -21.22 -11.58
CA HIS A 117 5.06 -21.38 -12.10
C HIS A 117 4.14 -22.26 -11.24
N LYS A 118 4.35 -22.28 -9.92
CA LYS A 118 3.57 -23.07 -8.96
C LYS A 118 2.32 -22.31 -8.51
N TRP A 119 1.35 -22.17 -9.40
CA TRP A 119 0.13 -21.37 -9.16
C TRP A 119 -0.77 -21.90 -8.04
N THR A 120 -0.79 -23.22 -7.81
CA THR A 120 -1.56 -23.82 -6.71
C THR A 120 -0.96 -23.49 -5.35
N ALA A 121 0.36 -23.68 -5.19
CA ALA A 121 1.08 -23.31 -3.96
C ALA A 121 0.99 -21.79 -3.69
N LEU A 122 1.04 -20.96 -4.73
CA LEU A 122 0.87 -19.51 -4.60
C LEU A 122 -0.49 -19.11 -3.99
N ARG A 123 -1.55 -19.87 -4.27
CA ARG A 123 -2.90 -19.63 -3.72
C ARG A 123 -3.03 -20.04 -2.25
N GLU A 124 -2.19 -20.95 -1.78
CA GLU A 124 -2.18 -21.43 -0.39
C GLU A 124 -1.37 -20.51 0.55
N ILE A 125 -0.58 -19.59 -0.01
CA ILE A 125 0.18 -18.62 0.78
C ILE A 125 -0.77 -17.76 1.62
N PRO A 126 -0.50 -17.61 2.93
CA PRO A 126 -1.27 -16.73 3.80
C PRO A 126 -1.38 -15.30 3.25
N ARG A 127 -2.55 -14.70 3.45
CA ARG A 127 -2.79 -13.29 3.12
C ARG A 127 -1.98 -12.39 4.06
N VAL A 128 -1.26 -11.43 3.48
CA VAL A 128 -0.44 -10.47 4.23
C VAL A 128 -1.30 -9.65 5.19
N GLU A 129 -2.49 -9.28 4.73
CA GLU A 129 -3.47 -8.52 5.50
C GLU A 129 -3.88 -9.28 6.76
N ALA A 130 -4.10 -10.59 6.67
CA ALA A 130 -4.52 -11.41 7.81
C ALA A 130 -3.46 -11.44 8.92
N LEU A 131 -2.18 -11.49 8.56
CA LEU A 131 -1.07 -11.44 9.53
C LEU A 131 -0.97 -10.07 10.20
N ILE A 132 -1.05 -9.01 9.41
CA ILE A 132 -1.03 -7.64 9.91
C ILE A 132 -2.20 -7.42 10.87
N PHE A 133 -3.44 -7.70 10.45
CA PHE A 133 -4.61 -7.58 11.31
C PHE A 133 -4.53 -8.45 12.56
N GLY A 134 -3.97 -9.66 12.48
CA GLY A 134 -3.75 -10.52 13.64
C GLY A 134 -2.86 -9.87 14.70
N ALA A 135 -1.72 -9.31 14.28
CA ALA A 135 -0.78 -8.62 15.16
C ALA A 135 -1.37 -7.33 15.77
N TRP A 136 -2.13 -6.55 14.99
CA TRP A 136 -2.76 -5.33 15.51
C TRP A 136 -3.95 -5.62 16.43
N ASN A 137 -4.68 -6.72 16.20
CA ASN A 137 -5.79 -7.14 17.06
C ASN A 137 -5.32 -7.74 18.40
N SER A 138 -4.12 -8.31 18.47
CA SER A 138 -3.59 -8.88 19.71
C SER A 138 -3.21 -7.82 20.75
N LEU A 139 -2.94 -6.58 20.31
CA LEU A 139 -2.68 -5.45 21.20
C LEU A 139 -3.86 -5.24 22.19
N PRO A 140 -3.59 -4.93 23.47
CA PRO A 140 -4.61 -4.52 24.41
C PRO A 140 -5.36 -3.24 24.01
N GLU A 141 -6.57 -3.06 24.53
CA GLU A 141 -7.38 -1.85 24.30
C GLU A 141 -6.76 -0.57 24.89
N CYS A 142 -5.81 -0.69 25.82
CA CYS A 142 -5.07 0.48 26.31
C CYS A 142 -4.17 1.12 25.25
N TYR A 143 -3.98 0.48 24.08
CA TYR A 143 -3.30 1.00 22.89
C TYR A 143 -4.28 1.52 21.83
N SER A 144 -5.41 2.09 22.26
CA SER A 144 -6.50 2.53 21.38
C SER A 144 -6.05 3.50 20.28
N GLU A 145 -5.16 4.44 20.57
CA GLU A 145 -4.71 5.46 19.61
C GLU A 145 -3.73 4.86 18.59
N VAL A 146 -2.84 3.99 19.07
CA VAL A 146 -1.92 3.20 18.24
C VAL A 146 -2.70 2.31 17.26
N LYS A 147 -3.74 1.61 17.75
CA LYS A 147 -4.65 0.82 16.91
C LYS A 147 -5.44 1.68 15.93
N LYS A 148 -5.98 2.81 16.38
CA LYS A 148 -6.77 3.73 15.56
C LYS A 148 -5.97 4.24 14.37
N LEU A 149 -4.71 4.64 14.61
CA LEU A 149 -3.81 5.06 13.54
C LEU A 149 -3.56 3.91 12.55
N ALA A 150 -3.22 2.71 13.05
CA ALA A 150 -2.95 1.56 12.20
C ALA A 150 -4.17 1.19 11.33
N TYR A 151 -5.36 1.10 11.91
CA TYR A 151 -6.57 0.81 11.14
C TYR A 151 -6.95 1.94 10.18
N GLY A 152 -6.79 3.19 10.59
CA GLY A 152 -6.98 4.35 9.71
C GLY A 152 -6.08 4.27 8.48
N VAL A 153 -4.81 3.94 8.66
CA VAL A 153 -3.86 3.79 7.54
C VAL A 153 -4.19 2.57 6.67
N LEU A 154 -4.61 1.45 7.25
CA LEU A 154 -5.02 0.26 6.50
C LEU A 154 -6.24 0.54 5.61
N THR A 155 -7.20 1.38 6.05
CA THR A 155 -8.38 1.73 5.24
C THR A 155 -8.07 2.53 3.97
N ILE A 156 -6.87 3.11 3.84
CA ILE A 156 -6.44 3.80 2.60
C ILE A 156 -6.40 2.83 1.42
N PHE A 157 -6.15 1.54 1.68
CA PHE A 157 -5.93 0.53 0.65
C PHE A 157 -7.20 -0.22 0.21
N GLY A 158 -8.35 0.07 0.82
CA GLY A 158 -9.63 -0.61 0.54
C GLY A 158 -9.72 -2.00 1.13
#